data_AF-A0A2B4SIE6-F1
#
_entry.id   AF-A0A2B4SIE6-F1
#
_cell.length_a   1.000
_cell.length_b   1.000
_cell.length_c   1.000
_cell.angle_alpha   90.00
_cell.angle_beta   90.00
_cell.angle_gamma   90.00
#
_symmetry.space_group_name_H-M   'P 1'
#
loop_
_entity.id
_entity.type
_entity.pdbx_description
1 polymer ?
#
loop_
_entity_poly.entity_id
_entity_poly.type
_entity_poly.pdbx_seq_one_letter_code
_entity_poly.pdbx_strand_id
1 'polypeptide(L)'
;MEVKLVFHLTAIVVMSGYVCSTQKGHKRTLTSLAAEKRVTVCSKGKSPLTCESPGSAIAITGVFWGRESPDICPSDDGDPMTNCHTAPETEHIVKEMCEGMGSCVLEGKADKLQNSKHCFGVRKYLLVNYTCVPQHKEAILCDSERSVISCPSDWLLRVNTAFWGRDRTEVCPSAKGQELCPGASETVSKLRSKCNNIPFCPLQAFYKELQNGGENCPHIEKYLVVAYSCRPSPKIGRRGQLGLIPLSVYRGLRSRSLIWKPSPMIGWKKLRKKSFRRKKFHS
;
A
#
# COMPACT_ATOMS: atom_id res chain seq x y z
N MET A 1 31.87 86.86 3.05
CA MET A 1 32.27 85.94 1.97
C MET A 1 32.21 84.54 2.53
N GLU A 2 31.04 83.90 2.42
CA GLU A 2 30.88 82.52 2.88
C GLU A 2 30.99 81.59 1.67
N VAL A 3 31.96 80.68 1.74
CA VAL A 3 32.27 79.71 0.70
C VAL A 3 31.21 78.61 0.75
N LYS A 4 30.37 78.53 -0.28
CA LYS A 4 29.39 77.45 -0.49
C LYS A 4 30.12 76.15 -0.81
N LEU A 5 30.09 75.20 0.13
CA LEU A 5 30.57 73.84 -0.05
C LEU A 5 29.49 73.03 -0.80
N VAL A 6 29.76 72.66 -2.05
CA VAL A 6 28.88 71.82 -2.87
C VAL A 6 29.14 70.35 -2.50
N PHE A 7 28.22 69.74 -1.77
CA PHE A 7 28.22 68.30 -1.51
C PHE A 7 27.62 67.54 -2.70
N HIS A 8 28.44 66.76 -3.39
CA HIS A 8 27.94 65.76 -4.34
C HIS A 8 27.31 64.59 -3.58
N LEU A 9 26.02 64.37 -3.79
CA LEU A 9 25.25 63.20 -3.37
C LEU A 9 25.66 61.99 -4.21
N THR A 10 26.52 61.12 -3.69
CA THR A 10 26.64 59.74 -4.17
C THR A 10 25.72 58.85 -3.35
N ALA A 11 24.60 58.43 -3.94
CA ALA A 11 23.66 57.48 -3.34
C ALA A 11 24.35 56.11 -3.18
N ILE A 12 24.67 55.75 -1.94
CA ILE A 12 25.11 54.39 -1.59
C ILE A 12 23.86 53.53 -1.48
N VAL A 13 23.57 52.75 -2.52
CA VAL A 13 22.54 51.71 -2.50
C VAL A 13 23.05 50.58 -1.59
N VAL A 14 22.61 50.58 -0.34
CA VAL A 14 22.81 49.46 0.58
C VAL A 14 21.88 48.32 0.12
N MET A 15 22.42 47.43 -0.70
CA MET A 15 21.78 46.16 -1.04
C MET A 15 21.71 45.31 0.23
N SER A 16 20.58 45.39 0.93
CA SER A 16 20.19 44.44 1.96
C SER A 16 20.10 43.06 1.32
N GLY A 17 21.18 42.28 1.45
CA GLY A 17 21.23 40.89 1.07
C GLY A 17 20.32 40.10 2.00
N TYR A 18 19.10 39.84 1.56
CA TYR A 18 18.25 38.81 2.16
C TYR A 18 18.95 37.47 1.98
N VAL A 19 19.57 36.97 3.05
CA VAL A 19 20.08 35.60 3.13
C VAL A 19 18.85 34.69 3.09
N CYS A 20 18.56 34.13 1.92
CA CYS A 20 17.58 33.07 1.77
C CYS A 20 18.14 31.81 2.43
N SER A 21 17.73 31.60 3.69
CA SER A 21 18.07 30.39 4.44
C SER A 21 17.43 29.20 3.74
N THR A 22 18.23 28.47 2.97
CA THR A 22 17.82 27.20 2.39
C THR A 22 17.60 26.23 3.54
N GLN A 23 16.34 25.98 3.90
CA GLN A 23 16.02 24.88 4.79
C GLN A 23 16.49 23.60 4.12
N LYS A 24 17.55 23.00 4.69
CA LYS A 24 17.93 21.61 4.43
C LYS A 24 16.71 20.77 4.79
N GLY A 25 15.90 20.46 3.78
CA GLY A 25 14.86 19.46 3.86
C GLY A 25 15.48 18.22 4.46
N HIS A 26 14.98 17.82 5.62
CA HIS A 26 15.30 16.56 6.24
C HIS A 26 14.72 15.49 5.33
N LYS A 27 15.46 15.14 4.26
CA LYS A 27 15.28 13.91 3.48
C LYS A 27 15.57 12.78 4.47
N ARG A 28 14.57 12.47 5.29
CA ARG A 28 14.51 11.17 5.95
C ARG A 28 14.56 10.17 4.81
N THR A 29 15.62 9.40 4.82
CA THR A 29 15.92 8.34 3.88
C THR A 29 14.76 7.36 3.90
N LEU A 30 13.73 7.64 3.10
CA LEU A 30 12.80 6.63 2.68
C LEU A 30 13.58 5.84 1.63
N THR A 31 14.38 4.88 2.10
CA THR A 31 15.01 3.88 1.25
C THR A 31 13.92 3.40 0.30
N SER A 32 14.13 3.57 -1.00
CA SER A 32 13.13 3.35 -2.04
C SER A 32 12.74 1.88 -2.11
N LEU A 33 11.84 1.43 -1.21
CA LEU A 33 11.15 0.15 -1.36
C LEU A 33 10.22 0.15 -2.58
N ALA A 34 9.99 1.32 -3.19
CA ALA A 34 9.28 1.50 -4.46
C ALA A 34 10.19 1.38 -5.69
N ALA A 35 11.32 0.66 -5.61
CA ALA A 35 12.09 0.33 -6.81
C ALA A 35 11.27 -0.63 -7.68
N GLU A 36 11.04 -0.26 -8.95
CA GLU A 36 10.42 -1.14 -9.92
C GLU A 36 11.35 -2.32 -10.22
N LYS A 37 10.84 -3.54 -10.01
CA LYS A 37 11.54 -4.80 -10.30
C LYS A 37 10.95 -5.41 -11.56
N ARG A 38 11.79 -6.09 -12.35
CA ARG A 38 11.38 -6.79 -13.57
C ARG A 38 11.98 -8.18 -13.62
N VAL A 39 11.16 -9.16 -14.00
CA VAL A 39 11.55 -10.55 -14.18
C VAL A 39 11.21 -11.01 -15.59
N THR A 40 12.10 -11.81 -16.17
CA THR A 40 11.90 -12.47 -17.47
C THR A 40 11.81 -13.98 -17.26
N VAL A 41 10.78 -14.63 -17.80
CA VAL A 41 10.60 -16.09 -17.76
C VAL A 41 10.52 -16.63 -19.18
N CYS A 42 11.54 -17.37 -19.59
CA CYS A 42 11.56 -18.05 -20.88
C CYS A 42 10.61 -19.26 -20.90
N SER A 43 10.30 -19.74 -22.11
CA SER A 43 9.42 -20.91 -22.28
C SER A 43 9.89 -22.12 -21.45
N LYS A 44 8.96 -22.74 -20.72
CA LYS A 44 9.19 -23.85 -19.76
C LYS A 44 10.09 -23.51 -18.56
N GLY A 45 10.65 -22.30 -18.49
CA GLY A 45 11.41 -21.80 -17.35
C GLY A 45 10.52 -21.49 -16.16
N LYS A 46 11.15 -21.30 -15.00
CA LYS A 46 10.50 -20.81 -13.78
C LYS A 46 11.29 -19.64 -13.23
N SER A 47 10.60 -18.64 -12.70
CA SER A 47 11.27 -17.55 -11.98
C SER A 47 10.52 -17.18 -10.71
N PRO A 48 11.22 -17.02 -9.57
CA PRO A 48 10.63 -16.49 -8.36
C PRO A 48 10.47 -14.97 -8.46
N LEU A 49 9.40 -14.45 -7.87
CA LEU A 49 9.27 -13.04 -7.49
C LEU A 49 9.31 -13.01 -5.97
N THR A 50 10.15 -12.13 -5.41
CA THR A 50 10.34 -12.01 -3.96
C THR A 50 10.47 -10.55 -3.54
N CYS A 51 9.94 -10.28 -2.35
CA CYS A 51 10.22 -9.08 -1.59
C CYS A 51 11.10 -9.44 -0.39
N GLU A 52 12.28 -8.84 -0.32
CA GLU A 52 13.29 -9.14 0.71
C GLU A 52 12.91 -8.60 2.10
N SER A 53 12.10 -7.54 2.14
CA SER A 53 11.69 -6.92 3.40
C SER A 53 10.55 -7.69 4.06
N PRO A 54 10.69 -8.06 5.36
CA PRO A 54 9.60 -8.71 6.08
C PRO A 54 8.37 -7.80 6.11
N GLY A 55 7.18 -8.40 5.91
CA GLY A 55 5.94 -7.64 5.87
C GLY A 55 5.78 -6.77 4.62
N SER A 56 6.44 -7.08 3.51
CA SER A 56 6.15 -6.50 2.20
C SER A 56 5.42 -7.49 1.29
N ALA A 57 4.62 -6.97 0.36
CA ALA A 57 3.83 -7.77 -0.57
C ALA A 57 4.07 -7.32 -2.02
N ILE A 58 4.01 -8.27 -2.94
CA ILE A 58 4.22 -8.07 -4.38
C ILE A 58 3.01 -7.34 -4.95
N ALA A 59 3.26 -6.18 -5.57
CA ALA A 59 2.30 -5.46 -6.38
C ALA A 59 2.66 -5.55 -7.87
N ILE A 60 1.84 -6.24 -8.68
CA ILE A 60 2.10 -6.37 -10.11
C ILE A 60 1.72 -5.08 -10.84
N THR A 61 2.66 -4.52 -11.59
CA THR A 61 2.49 -3.25 -12.32
C THR A 61 2.40 -3.42 -13.83
N GLY A 62 2.89 -4.55 -14.37
CA GLY A 62 2.79 -4.85 -15.79
C GLY A 62 3.10 -6.30 -16.10
N VAL A 63 2.44 -6.85 -17.11
CA VAL A 63 2.61 -8.24 -17.55
C VAL A 63 2.66 -8.28 -19.07
N PHE A 64 3.61 -9.04 -19.62
CA PHE A 64 3.72 -9.32 -21.04
C PHE A 64 3.89 -10.81 -21.28
N TRP A 65 3.07 -11.38 -22.16
CA TRP A 65 3.19 -12.78 -22.56
C TRP A 65 3.02 -12.93 -24.06
N GLY A 66 4.16 -12.99 -24.76
CA GLY A 66 4.21 -12.91 -26.20
C GLY A 66 5.64 -13.00 -26.73
N ARG A 67 5.89 -12.46 -27.92
CA ARG A 67 7.23 -12.29 -28.48
C ARG A 67 7.30 -11.05 -29.35
N GLU A 68 7.98 -10.03 -28.84
CA GLU A 68 8.24 -8.74 -29.49
C GLU A 68 9.73 -8.38 -29.46
N SER A 69 10.60 -9.36 -29.21
CA SER A 69 12.03 -9.17 -29.31
C SER A 69 12.69 -10.50 -29.68
N PRO A 70 13.65 -10.49 -30.62
CA PRO A 70 14.48 -11.65 -30.90
C PRO A 70 15.53 -11.90 -29.80
N ASP A 71 15.89 -10.86 -29.04
CA ASP A 71 17.00 -10.89 -28.06
C ASP A 71 16.57 -11.41 -26.69
N ILE A 72 15.26 -11.44 -26.42
CA ILE A 72 14.71 -11.95 -25.16
C ILE A 72 14.40 -13.45 -25.31
N CYS A 73 15.07 -14.25 -24.48
CA CYS A 73 15.00 -15.72 -24.53
C CYS A 73 15.25 -16.27 -25.95
N PRO A 74 16.43 -16.00 -26.54
CA PRO A 74 16.79 -16.51 -27.85
C PRO A 74 17.04 -18.01 -27.77
N SER A 75 16.69 -18.73 -28.85
CA SER A 75 17.03 -20.14 -29.03
C SER A 75 18.21 -20.29 -29.99
N ASP A 76 18.83 -21.47 -30.01
CA ASP A 76 20.01 -21.76 -30.85
C ASP A 76 19.71 -21.59 -32.35
N ASP A 77 18.48 -21.92 -32.79
CA ASP A 77 18.01 -21.73 -34.17
C ASP A 77 17.60 -20.27 -34.49
N GLY A 78 17.73 -19.36 -33.52
CA GLY A 78 17.14 -18.04 -33.54
C GLY A 78 15.64 -18.02 -33.27
N ASP A 79 15.12 -16.82 -33.00
CA ASP A 79 13.71 -16.54 -32.82
C ASP A 79 13.34 -15.28 -33.62
N PRO A 80 12.36 -15.32 -34.52
CA PRO A 80 11.95 -14.15 -35.26
C PRO A 80 11.25 -13.14 -34.35
N MET A 81 11.42 -11.86 -34.65
CA MET A 81 10.53 -10.81 -34.15
C MET A 81 9.10 -11.10 -34.65
N THR A 82 8.11 -11.06 -33.76
CA THR A 82 6.70 -11.28 -34.13
C THR A 82 5.82 -10.16 -33.60
N ASN A 83 4.61 -10.03 -34.14
CA ASN A 83 3.59 -9.13 -33.60
C ASN A 83 2.71 -9.87 -32.57
N CYS A 84 3.28 -10.82 -31.85
CA CYS A 84 2.58 -11.55 -30.81
C CYS A 84 2.59 -10.74 -29.51
N HIS A 85 1.59 -9.86 -29.39
CA HIS A 85 1.33 -9.05 -28.21
C HIS A 85 0.83 -9.90 -27.02
N THR A 86 0.71 -9.30 -25.84
CA THR A 86 0.18 -9.96 -24.62
C THR A 86 -1.24 -10.49 -24.80
N ALA A 87 -1.50 -11.70 -24.32
CA ALA A 87 -2.87 -12.21 -24.24
C ALA A 87 -3.66 -11.45 -23.15
N PRO A 88 -4.93 -11.05 -23.39
CA PRO A 88 -5.69 -10.22 -22.45
C PRO A 88 -5.93 -10.89 -21.09
N GLU A 89 -5.97 -12.22 -21.03
CA GLU A 89 -6.16 -12.97 -19.78
C GLU A 89 -4.89 -13.08 -18.92
N THR A 90 -3.70 -12.88 -19.49
CA THR A 90 -2.46 -13.23 -18.80
C THR A 90 -2.18 -12.33 -17.60
N GLU A 91 -2.53 -11.04 -17.66
CA GLU A 91 -2.34 -10.14 -16.52
C GLU A 91 -3.16 -10.61 -15.31
N HIS A 92 -4.44 -10.93 -15.50
CA HIS A 92 -5.30 -11.42 -14.42
C HIS A 92 -4.75 -12.72 -13.81
N ILE A 93 -4.28 -13.65 -14.64
CA ILE A 93 -3.70 -14.92 -14.19
C ILE A 93 -2.45 -14.68 -13.33
N VAL A 94 -1.52 -13.83 -13.77
CA VAL A 94 -0.30 -13.51 -13.00
C VAL A 94 -0.65 -12.81 -11.68
N LYS A 95 -1.60 -11.88 -11.71
CA LYS A 95 -2.10 -11.23 -10.50
C LYS A 95 -2.72 -12.25 -9.53
N GLU A 96 -3.54 -13.17 -10.00
CA GLU A 96 -4.14 -14.23 -9.17
C GLU A 96 -3.08 -15.12 -8.50
N MET A 97 -1.93 -15.34 -9.16
CA MET A 97 -0.84 -16.18 -8.65
C MET A 97 0.09 -15.47 -7.65
N CYS A 98 0.26 -14.15 -7.75
CA CYS A 98 1.36 -13.43 -7.07
C CYS A 98 0.95 -12.20 -6.27
N GLU A 99 -0.16 -11.54 -6.65
CA GLU A 99 -0.58 -10.27 -6.07
C GLU A 99 -0.82 -10.39 -4.56
N GLY A 100 -0.20 -9.52 -3.77
CA GLY A 100 -0.36 -9.54 -2.31
C GLY A 100 0.48 -10.58 -1.56
N MET A 101 1.23 -11.44 -2.26
CA MET A 101 2.13 -12.42 -1.63
C MET A 101 3.52 -11.84 -1.36
N GLY A 102 4.24 -12.36 -0.36
CA GLY A 102 5.65 -11.99 -0.13
C GLY A 102 6.63 -12.68 -1.08
N SER A 103 6.21 -13.82 -1.64
CA SER A 103 6.94 -14.59 -2.64
C SER A 103 5.96 -15.40 -3.49
N CYS A 104 6.22 -15.49 -4.79
CA CYS A 104 5.53 -16.40 -5.70
C CYS A 104 6.52 -16.96 -6.75
N VAL A 105 6.11 -18.00 -7.48
CA VAL A 105 6.90 -18.57 -8.58
C VAL A 105 6.02 -18.64 -9.83
N LEU A 106 6.51 -18.06 -10.92
CA LEU A 106 5.85 -18.09 -12.22
C LEU A 106 6.52 -19.10 -13.14
N GLU A 107 5.71 -19.80 -13.94
CA GLU A 107 6.19 -20.74 -14.95
C GLU A 107 5.85 -20.22 -16.36
N GLY A 108 6.84 -20.18 -17.25
CA GLY A 108 6.68 -19.73 -18.64
C GLY A 108 6.00 -20.78 -19.52
N LYS A 109 4.82 -21.28 -19.13
CA LYS A 109 4.06 -22.28 -19.89
C LYS A 109 2.71 -21.74 -20.31
N ALA A 110 2.35 -22.00 -21.57
CA ALA A 110 1.10 -21.50 -22.16
C ALA A 110 -0.14 -22.02 -21.41
N ASP A 111 -0.16 -23.29 -20.98
CA ASP A 111 -1.28 -23.87 -20.20
C ASP A 111 -1.48 -23.22 -18.84
N LYS A 112 -0.50 -22.46 -18.34
CA LYS A 112 -0.58 -21.70 -17.09
C LYS A 112 -0.88 -20.23 -17.30
N LEU A 113 -0.59 -19.67 -18.46
CA LEU A 113 -0.59 -18.22 -18.70
C LEU A 113 -1.65 -17.75 -19.71
N GLN A 114 -2.35 -18.68 -20.37
CA GLN A 114 -3.43 -18.39 -21.30
C GLN A 114 -4.42 -19.55 -21.35
N ASN A 115 -5.69 -19.24 -21.61
CA ASN A 115 -6.75 -20.26 -21.79
C ASN A 115 -7.03 -20.53 -23.27
N SER A 116 -6.64 -19.59 -24.15
CA SER A 116 -6.85 -19.66 -25.59
C SER A 116 -5.57 -20.07 -26.33
N LYS A 117 -5.69 -20.42 -27.61
CA LYS A 117 -4.52 -20.63 -28.51
C LYS A 117 -3.97 -19.29 -29.03
N HIS A 118 -3.81 -18.31 -28.15
CA HIS A 118 -3.18 -17.03 -28.50
C HIS A 118 -1.80 -17.27 -29.10
N CYS A 119 -1.49 -16.63 -30.23
CA CYS A 119 -0.26 -16.82 -31.04
C CYS A 119 0.26 -18.26 -31.11
N PHE A 120 -0.43 -19.11 -31.88
CA PHE A 120 -0.01 -20.48 -32.07
C PHE A 120 1.34 -20.58 -32.81
N GLY A 121 2.18 -21.54 -32.42
CA GLY A 121 3.48 -21.79 -33.07
C GLY A 121 4.59 -20.79 -32.72
N VAL A 122 4.31 -19.76 -31.91
CA VAL A 122 5.31 -18.78 -31.47
C VAL A 122 5.88 -19.21 -30.12
N ARG A 123 7.21 -19.30 -29.99
CA ARG A 123 7.87 -19.43 -28.68
C ARG A 123 7.69 -18.11 -27.93
N LYS A 124 7.11 -18.11 -26.74
CA LYS A 124 6.83 -16.88 -25.97
C LYS A 124 7.76 -16.72 -24.79
N TYR A 125 7.89 -15.48 -24.31
CA TYR A 125 8.48 -15.16 -23.02
C TYR A 125 7.50 -14.35 -22.17
N LEU A 126 7.60 -14.52 -20.86
CA LEU A 126 6.85 -13.73 -19.87
C LEU A 126 7.75 -12.61 -19.36
N LEU A 127 7.30 -11.36 -19.42
CA LEU A 127 7.88 -10.27 -18.63
C LEU A 127 6.88 -9.88 -17.55
N VAL A 128 7.37 -9.68 -16.34
CA VAL A 128 6.56 -9.19 -15.22
C VAL A 128 7.28 -8.05 -14.55
N ASN A 129 6.63 -6.89 -14.53
CA ASN A 129 7.03 -5.73 -13.75
C ASN A 129 6.23 -5.75 -12.43
N TYR A 130 6.93 -5.55 -11.33
CA TYR A 130 6.31 -5.53 -10.01
C TYR A 130 7.07 -4.62 -9.04
N THR A 131 6.40 -4.25 -7.96
CA THR A 131 6.98 -3.47 -6.85
C THR A 131 6.72 -4.18 -5.53
N CYS A 132 7.52 -3.86 -4.51
CA CYS A 132 7.32 -4.38 -3.16
C CYS A 132 6.65 -3.33 -2.28
N VAL A 133 5.46 -3.65 -1.78
CA VAL A 133 4.64 -2.74 -1.00
C VAL A 133 4.72 -3.09 0.47
N PRO A 134 5.22 -2.20 1.33
CA PRO A 134 5.19 -2.40 2.77
C PRO A 134 3.75 -2.53 3.29
N GLN A 135 3.50 -3.46 4.20
CA GLN A 135 2.22 -3.59 4.91
C GLN A 135 1.92 -2.37 5.78
N HIS A 136 2.95 -1.69 6.26
CA HIS A 136 2.86 -0.51 7.12
C HIS A 136 3.57 0.66 6.46
N LYS A 137 2.82 1.72 6.19
CA LYS A 137 3.31 3.01 5.70
C LYS A 137 2.90 4.10 6.68
N GLU A 138 3.72 5.12 6.79
CA GLU A 138 3.45 6.29 7.63
C GLU A 138 3.70 7.57 6.82
N ALA A 139 2.82 8.56 7.01
CA ALA A 139 2.98 9.90 6.49
C ALA A 139 2.85 10.90 7.65
N ILE A 140 3.76 11.87 7.69
CA ILE A 140 3.75 12.97 8.67
C ILE A 140 3.63 14.26 7.88
N LEU A 141 2.64 15.09 8.23
CA LEU A 141 2.43 16.42 7.64
C LEU A 141 2.43 17.45 8.77
N CYS A 142 3.19 18.52 8.60
CA CYS A 142 3.17 19.65 9.53
C CYS A 142 1.92 20.52 9.32
N ASP A 143 1.63 21.42 10.25
CA ASP A 143 0.46 22.29 10.17
C ASP A 143 0.36 23.02 8.81
N SER A 144 -0.86 23.06 8.27
CA SER A 144 -1.20 23.63 6.97
C SER A 144 -0.56 22.97 5.74
N GLU A 145 0.22 21.91 5.91
CA GLU A 145 0.82 21.16 4.81
C GLU A 145 -0.21 20.32 4.05
N ARG A 146 0.06 20.07 2.76
CA ARG A 146 -0.74 19.19 1.89
C ARG A 146 0.16 18.11 1.32
N SER A 147 -0.39 16.90 1.20
CA SER A 147 0.31 15.78 0.60
C SER A 147 -0.69 14.82 -0.05
N VAL A 148 -0.19 13.85 -0.80
CA VAL A 148 -1.00 12.77 -1.40
C VAL A 148 -0.37 11.45 -1.02
N ILE A 149 -1.12 10.59 -0.33
CA ILE A 149 -0.72 9.21 -0.09
C ILE A 149 -1.30 8.32 -1.19
N SER A 150 -0.56 7.30 -1.62
CA SER A 150 -0.96 6.42 -2.72
C SER A 150 -0.51 4.97 -2.56
N CYS A 151 -1.21 4.09 -3.27
CA CYS A 151 -0.86 2.70 -3.48
C CYS A 151 -0.51 2.46 -4.96
N PRO A 152 0.42 1.55 -5.27
CA PRO A 152 0.77 1.23 -6.65
C PRO A 152 -0.32 0.39 -7.32
N SER A 153 -0.32 0.38 -8.66
CA SER A 153 -1.26 -0.41 -9.46
C SER A 153 -2.72 -0.10 -9.11
N ASP A 154 -3.56 -1.12 -9.01
CA ASP A 154 -4.98 -1.06 -8.62
C ASP A 154 -5.22 -1.31 -7.12
N TRP A 155 -4.18 -1.19 -6.30
CA TRP A 155 -4.28 -1.41 -4.86
C TRP A 155 -5.04 -0.29 -4.17
N LEU A 156 -5.72 -0.65 -3.09
CA LEU A 156 -6.59 0.22 -2.35
C LEU A 156 -5.96 0.62 -1.01
N LEU A 157 -6.07 1.91 -0.69
CA LEU A 157 -5.66 2.47 0.60
C LEU A 157 -6.58 1.99 1.73
N ARG A 158 -5.97 1.77 2.89
CA ARG A 158 -6.67 1.58 4.17
C ARG A 158 -5.94 2.36 5.26
N VAL A 159 -6.63 3.30 5.87
CA VAL A 159 -6.13 4.05 7.03
C VAL A 159 -6.22 3.17 8.28
N ASN A 160 -5.06 2.89 8.88
CA ASN A 160 -4.93 2.08 10.08
C ASN A 160 -5.16 2.95 11.32
N THR A 161 -4.34 3.99 11.50
CA THR A 161 -4.45 4.96 12.59
C THR A 161 -4.19 6.37 12.05
N ALA A 162 -4.67 7.37 12.78
CA ALA A 162 -4.33 8.76 12.50
C ALA A 162 -4.29 9.56 13.79
N PHE A 163 -3.42 10.57 13.82
CA PHE A 163 -3.21 11.47 14.95
C PHE A 163 -3.12 12.91 14.44
N TRP A 164 -3.97 13.79 14.96
CA TRP A 164 -3.89 15.23 14.74
C TRP A 164 -3.74 15.93 16.09
N GLY A 165 -2.52 16.37 16.39
CA GLY A 165 -2.16 16.91 17.70
C GLY A 165 -0.66 17.21 17.77
N ARG A 166 -0.10 17.18 18.97
CA ARG A 166 1.34 17.31 19.20
C ARG A 166 1.74 16.55 20.46
N ASP A 167 2.38 15.39 20.30
CA ASP A 167 2.90 14.60 21.43
C ASP A 167 4.42 14.77 21.67
N ARG A 168 5.10 15.48 20.77
CA ARG A 168 6.56 15.64 20.69
C ARG A 168 6.93 17.00 20.09
N THR A 169 8.06 17.56 20.52
CA THR A 169 8.55 18.86 20.03
C THR A 169 9.49 18.70 18.83
N GLU A 170 10.08 17.51 18.64
CA GLU A 170 11.04 17.23 17.56
C GLU A 170 10.35 16.97 16.22
N VAL A 171 9.07 16.58 16.25
CA VAL A 171 8.25 16.40 15.05
C VAL A 171 7.64 17.75 14.67
N CYS A 172 7.92 18.21 13.44
CA CYS A 172 7.54 19.54 12.97
C CYS A 172 7.93 20.65 13.97
N PRO A 173 9.24 20.91 14.18
CA PRO A 173 9.69 21.88 15.16
C PRO A 173 9.14 23.28 14.88
N SER A 174 8.59 23.92 15.92
CA SER A 174 8.01 25.26 15.82
C SER A 174 8.09 26.02 17.14
N ALA A 175 8.18 27.35 17.07
CA ALA A 175 8.04 28.23 18.23
C ALA A 175 6.66 28.11 18.90
N LYS A 176 5.61 27.85 18.10
CA LYS A 176 4.23 27.60 18.58
C LYS A 176 3.95 26.11 18.84
N GLY A 177 4.99 25.29 18.95
CA GLY A 177 4.91 23.85 19.15
C GLY A 177 5.69 23.36 20.37
N GLN A 178 5.90 24.21 21.37
CA GLN A 178 6.59 23.83 22.62
C GLN A 178 5.67 23.13 23.61
N GLU A 179 4.36 23.36 23.50
CA GLU A 179 3.35 22.71 24.32
C GLU A 179 2.79 21.46 23.65
N LEU A 180 2.43 20.46 24.47
CA LEU A 180 1.80 19.25 23.99
C LEU A 180 0.29 19.45 23.79
N CYS A 181 -0.24 18.81 22.76
CA CYS A 181 -1.66 18.79 22.46
C CYS A 181 -2.13 17.35 22.23
N PRO A 182 -3.12 16.85 22.99
CA PRO A 182 -3.68 15.52 22.76
C PRO A 182 -4.31 15.41 21.37
N GLY A 183 -4.24 14.21 20.80
CA GLY A 183 -4.79 13.94 19.47
C GLY A 183 -6.32 14.05 19.44
N ALA A 184 -6.87 14.62 18.37
CA ALA A 184 -8.31 14.65 18.17
C ALA A 184 -8.90 13.27 17.86
N SER A 185 -9.99 12.89 18.54
CA SER A 185 -10.60 11.55 18.47
C SER A 185 -11.23 11.22 17.11
N GLU A 186 -11.71 12.23 16.37
CA GLU A 186 -12.48 12.04 15.14
C GLU A 186 -11.58 11.88 13.90
N THR A 187 -10.29 12.22 14.02
CA THR A 187 -9.36 12.32 12.89
C THR A 187 -9.27 11.02 12.10
N VAL A 188 -9.16 9.88 12.78
CA VAL A 188 -9.07 8.58 12.11
C VAL A 188 -10.36 8.25 11.34
N SER A 189 -11.53 8.60 11.89
CA SER A 189 -12.82 8.32 11.26
C SER A 189 -13.05 9.19 10.02
N LYS A 190 -12.68 10.48 10.08
CA LYS A 190 -12.73 11.39 8.93
C LYS A 190 -11.79 10.95 7.81
N LEU A 191 -10.55 10.56 8.15
CA LEU A 191 -9.63 10.07 7.13
C LEU A 191 -10.05 8.72 6.55
N ARG A 192 -10.64 7.83 7.35
CA ARG A 192 -11.18 6.57 6.84
C ARG A 192 -12.35 6.79 5.87
N SER A 193 -13.26 7.72 6.14
CA SER A 193 -14.37 8.00 5.21
C SER A 193 -13.90 8.64 3.90
N LYS A 194 -12.82 9.44 3.95
CA LYS A 194 -12.24 10.12 2.78
C LYS A 194 -11.31 9.23 1.95
N CYS A 195 -10.48 8.40 2.61
CA CYS A 195 -9.33 7.74 1.98
C CYS A 195 -9.46 6.22 1.80
N ASN A 196 -10.35 5.53 2.50
CA ASN A 196 -10.41 4.07 2.36
C ASN A 196 -10.95 3.68 0.99
N ASN A 197 -10.41 2.58 0.45
CA ASN A 197 -10.88 1.96 -0.80
C ASN A 197 -10.68 2.81 -2.07
N ILE A 198 -9.79 3.80 -2.03
CA ILE A 198 -9.32 4.53 -3.21
C ILE A 198 -7.80 4.37 -3.34
N PRO A 199 -7.22 4.46 -4.56
CA PRO A 199 -5.80 4.22 -4.77
C PRO A 199 -4.90 5.41 -4.37
N PHE A 200 -5.46 6.62 -4.35
CA PHE A 200 -4.78 7.84 -3.91
C PHE A 200 -5.70 8.66 -3.00
N CYS A 201 -5.16 9.28 -1.95
CA CYS A 201 -5.92 10.17 -1.08
C CYS A 201 -5.17 11.48 -0.81
N PRO A 202 -5.77 12.64 -1.14
CA PRO A 202 -5.22 13.93 -0.77
C PRO A 202 -5.43 14.18 0.74
N LEU A 203 -4.33 14.48 1.41
CA LEU A 203 -4.28 14.86 2.82
C LEU A 203 -4.00 16.35 2.94
N GLN A 204 -4.64 16.96 3.92
CA GLN A 204 -4.38 18.33 4.32
C GLN A 204 -4.34 18.38 5.85
N ALA A 205 -3.21 18.82 6.38
CA ALA A 205 -2.97 19.02 7.80
C ALA A 205 -3.67 20.30 8.26
N PHE A 206 -4.99 20.28 8.32
CA PHE A 206 -5.80 21.45 8.69
C PHE A 206 -7.00 21.02 9.52
N TYR A 207 -7.27 21.75 10.61
CA TYR A 207 -8.24 21.31 11.62
C TYR A 207 -9.64 21.07 11.04
N LYS A 208 -10.12 21.90 10.09
CA LYS A 208 -11.44 21.72 9.46
C LYS A 208 -11.56 20.40 8.69
N GLU A 209 -10.46 19.91 8.12
CA GLU A 209 -10.42 18.62 7.43
C GLU A 209 -10.41 17.46 8.43
N LEU A 210 -9.80 17.65 9.61
CA LEU A 210 -9.41 16.57 10.52
C LEU A 210 -10.27 16.43 11.79
N GLN A 211 -11.14 17.40 12.07
CA GLN A 211 -11.97 17.44 13.29
C GLN A 211 -13.39 17.88 13.02
N ASN A 212 -14.32 17.50 13.88
CA ASN A 212 -15.69 18.01 13.85
C ASN A 212 -15.81 19.12 14.90
N GLY A 213 -16.40 20.27 14.53
CA GLY A 213 -16.59 21.38 15.46
C GLY A 213 -15.37 22.29 15.60
N GLY A 214 -15.07 22.69 16.84
CA GLY A 214 -13.98 23.61 17.18
C GLY A 214 -12.59 22.96 17.14
N GLU A 215 -11.56 23.78 16.97
CA GLU A 215 -10.18 23.31 16.95
C GLU A 215 -9.70 22.91 18.35
N ASN A 216 -9.19 21.67 18.50
CA ASN A 216 -8.46 21.28 19.70
C ASN A 216 -7.12 22.06 19.79
N CYS A 217 -6.84 22.56 20.99
CA CYS A 217 -5.60 23.28 21.28
C CYS A 217 -5.37 24.46 20.31
N PRO A 218 -6.18 25.53 20.40
CA PRO A 218 -5.97 26.72 19.58
C PRO A 218 -4.58 27.30 19.87
N HIS A 219 -3.95 27.87 18.84
CA HIS A 219 -2.62 28.50 18.88
C HIS A 219 -1.41 27.55 19.03
N ILE A 220 -1.64 26.25 19.20
CA ILE A 220 -0.59 25.23 19.12
C ILE A 220 -0.52 24.69 17.69
N GLU A 221 0.64 24.83 17.06
CA GLU A 221 0.91 24.26 15.73
C GLU A 221 1.00 22.74 15.84
N LYS A 222 0.06 22.03 15.22
CA LYS A 222 -0.07 20.58 15.31
C LYS A 222 0.64 19.89 14.14
N TYR A 223 0.65 18.56 14.15
CA TYR A 223 1.01 17.77 12.99
C TYR A 223 0.04 16.60 12.83
N LEU A 224 -0.11 16.16 11.59
CA LEU A 224 -0.88 14.98 11.23
C LEU A 224 0.08 13.80 11.05
N VAL A 225 -0.15 12.71 11.78
CA VAL A 225 0.46 11.40 11.51
C VAL A 225 -0.61 10.48 10.98
N VAL A 226 -0.38 9.84 9.83
CA VAL A 226 -1.28 8.84 9.25
C VAL A 226 -0.52 7.55 9.04
N ALA A 227 -0.90 6.50 9.75
CA ALA A 227 -0.44 5.15 9.45
C ALA A 227 -1.47 4.47 8.55
N TYR A 228 -1.02 3.95 7.42
CA TYR A 228 -1.88 3.34 6.41
C TYR A 228 -1.24 2.09 5.81
N SER A 229 -2.07 1.30 5.14
CA SER A 229 -1.68 0.10 4.42
C SER A 229 -2.28 0.13 3.02
N CYS A 230 -1.64 -0.61 2.12
CA CYS A 230 -2.16 -0.87 0.79
C CYS A 230 -2.57 -2.34 0.72
N ARG A 231 -3.69 -2.63 0.05
CA ARG A 231 -4.15 -4.00 -0.19
C ARG A 231 -4.57 -4.20 -1.65
N PRO A 232 -4.40 -5.40 -2.22
CA PRO A 232 -4.94 -5.71 -3.55
C PRO A 232 -6.44 -5.45 -3.62
N SER A 233 -6.91 -5.04 -4.81
CA SER A 233 -8.35 -4.87 -5.04
C SER A 233 -9.09 -6.21 -4.90
N PRO A 234 -10.27 -6.25 -4.23
CA PRO A 234 -11.07 -7.47 -4.11
C PRO A 234 -11.53 -8.05 -5.45
N LYS A 235 -11.53 -7.25 -6.53
CA LYS A 235 -11.86 -7.71 -7.89
C LYS A 235 -10.81 -8.68 -8.44
N ILE A 236 -9.57 -8.59 -7.95
CA ILE A 236 -8.45 -9.49 -8.27
C ILE A 236 -8.34 -10.57 -7.19
N GLY A 237 -8.65 -10.21 -5.93
CA GLY A 237 -8.59 -11.09 -4.76
C GLY A 237 -9.65 -12.19 -4.67
N ARG A 238 -10.47 -12.46 -5.70
CA ARG A 238 -11.42 -13.59 -5.69
C ARG A 238 -10.83 -14.87 -6.29
N ARG A 239 -9.70 -15.30 -5.72
CA ARG A 239 -9.33 -16.73 -5.57
C ARG A 239 -8.06 -17.00 -4.74
N GLY A 240 -7.39 -16.00 -4.20
CA GLY A 240 -6.31 -16.14 -3.22
C GLY A 240 -6.81 -15.91 -1.80
N GLN A 241 -7.29 -16.97 -1.14
CA GLN A 241 -7.67 -16.94 0.26
C GLN A 241 -6.49 -16.48 1.12
N LEU A 242 -6.67 -15.36 1.84
CA LEU A 242 -5.83 -14.99 2.98
C LEU A 242 -5.70 -16.21 3.90
N GLY A 243 -4.52 -16.82 3.94
CA GLY A 243 -4.08 -17.66 5.05
C GLY A 243 -4.56 -19.10 5.12
N LEU A 244 -4.67 -19.84 4.01
CA LEU A 244 -4.63 -21.31 4.08
C LEU A 244 -3.44 -21.85 3.28
N ILE A 245 -2.46 -22.38 4.00
CA ILE A 245 -1.43 -23.25 3.45
C ILE A 245 -2.16 -24.42 2.76
N PRO A 246 -1.86 -24.75 1.48
CA PRO A 246 -2.49 -25.87 0.79
C PRO A 246 -2.36 -27.17 1.60
N LEU A 247 -3.43 -27.96 1.69
CA LEU A 247 -3.40 -29.28 2.37
C LEU A 247 -2.34 -30.23 1.80
N SER A 248 -1.85 -29.98 0.58
CA SER A 248 -0.73 -30.70 -0.03
C SER A 248 0.60 -30.47 0.70
N VAL A 249 0.80 -29.31 1.34
CA VAL A 249 1.98 -29.00 2.15
C VAL A 249 1.93 -29.74 3.50
N TYR A 250 0.74 -29.90 4.09
CA TYR A 250 0.55 -30.70 5.31
C TYR A 250 0.84 -32.19 5.10
N ARG A 251 0.62 -32.73 3.89
CA ARG A 251 0.94 -34.13 3.57
C ARG A 251 2.44 -34.42 3.48
N GLY A 252 3.29 -33.39 3.36
CA GLY A 252 4.75 -33.52 3.32
C GLY A 252 5.43 -33.37 4.69
N LEU A 253 4.79 -32.72 5.66
CA LEU A 253 5.32 -32.54 7.00
C LEU A 253 4.78 -33.65 7.92
N ARG A 254 5.51 -34.77 8.01
CA ARG A 254 5.30 -35.81 9.03
C ARG A 254 5.65 -35.32 10.43
N SER A 255 4.92 -34.33 10.93
CA SER A 255 4.99 -33.91 12.33
C SER A 255 3.62 -34.10 12.95
N ARG A 256 3.51 -35.13 13.80
CA ARG A 256 2.35 -35.33 14.69
C ARG A 256 2.29 -34.16 15.67
N SER A 257 1.57 -33.10 15.31
CA SER A 257 1.25 -32.03 16.24
C SER A 257 -0.11 -32.31 16.87
N LEU A 258 -0.07 -32.46 18.19
CA LEU A 258 -1.20 -32.72 19.08
C LEU A 258 -2.35 -31.75 18.82
N ILE A 259 -3.49 -32.29 18.38
CA ILE A 259 -4.75 -31.56 18.28
C ILE A 259 -5.18 -31.21 19.71
N TRP A 260 -5.13 -29.91 20.03
CA TRP A 260 -5.72 -29.34 21.24
C TRP A 260 -7.24 -29.51 21.15
N LYS A 261 -7.82 -30.39 21.97
CA LYS A 261 -9.27 -30.54 22.09
C LYS A 261 -9.82 -29.44 23.01
N PRO A 262 -10.82 -28.63 22.59
CA PRO A 262 -11.50 -27.74 23.52
C PRO A 262 -12.34 -28.56 24.52
N SER A 263 -12.19 -28.24 25.80
CA SER A 263 -12.89 -28.87 26.91
C SER A 263 -14.41 -28.67 26.83
N PRO A 264 -15.24 -29.67 27.20
CA PRO A 264 -16.68 -29.51 27.27
C PRO A 264 -17.08 -28.69 28.51
N MET A 265 -17.78 -27.59 28.29
CA MET A 265 -18.46 -26.82 29.34
C MET A 265 -19.61 -27.64 29.93
N ILE A 266 -19.58 -27.76 31.25
CA ILE A 266 -20.52 -28.49 32.09
C ILE A 266 -21.77 -27.63 32.36
N GLY A 267 -22.93 -28.18 32.00
CA GLY A 267 -24.07 -28.34 32.92
C GLY A 267 -25.04 -27.17 33.11
N TRP A 268 -26.14 -27.17 32.35
CA TRP A 268 -27.42 -26.63 32.84
C TRP A 268 -28.46 -27.76 32.97
N LYS A 269 -29.01 -27.85 34.18
CA LYS A 269 -29.77 -28.96 34.73
C LYS A 269 -31.16 -29.09 34.07
N LYS A 270 -31.56 -30.34 33.85
CA LYS A 270 -32.94 -30.79 33.65
C LYS A 270 -33.83 -30.27 34.79
N LEU A 271 -34.93 -29.59 34.45
CA LEU A 271 -36.15 -29.55 35.25
C LEU A 271 -37.30 -30.12 34.42
N ARG A 272 -37.69 -31.36 34.74
CA ARG A 272 -38.96 -31.98 34.34
C ARG A 272 -40.12 -31.27 35.04
N LYS A 273 -41.20 -31.06 34.30
CA LYS A 273 -42.65 -31.11 34.68
C LYS A 273 -43.39 -30.48 33.49
N LYS A 274 -44.56 -30.88 33.02
CA LYS A 274 -45.51 -31.99 33.25
C LYS A 274 -46.49 -31.85 32.08
N SER A 275 -47.00 -32.98 31.59
CA SER A 275 -48.23 -33.15 30.79
C SER A 275 -49.26 -32.00 30.93
N PHE A 276 -49.75 -31.47 29.80
CA PHE A 276 -51.17 -31.11 29.69
C PHE A 276 -51.66 -31.28 28.24
N ARG A 277 -52.74 -32.07 28.12
CA ARG A 277 -53.45 -32.42 26.89
C ARG A 277 -54.04 -31.16 26.24
N ARG A 278 -53.88 -31.01 24.91
CA ARG A 278 -54.72 -30.14 24.08
C ARG A 278 -56.13 -30.75 23.99
N LYS A 279 -57.13 -30.07 24.56
CA LYS A 279 -58.54 -30.21 24.14
C LYS A 279 -58.83 -29.10 23.11
N LYS A 280 -59.36 -29.51 21.96
CA LYS A 280 -60.10 -28.67 21.00
C LYS A 280 -61.45 -28.27 21.61
N PHE A 281 -62.00 -27.13 21.19
CA PHE A 281 -63.38 -26.86 20.68
C PHE A 281 -63.49 -25.31 20.55
N HIS A 282 -63.78 -24.76 19.36
CA HIS A 282 -65.10 -24.22 18.94
C HIS A 282 -65.86 -23.56 20.12
N SER A 283 -66.29 -22.31 20.06
CA SER A 283 -66.82 -21.50 18.96
C SER A 283 -66.62 -20.01 19.26
#